data_AF-B0DYK9-F1
#
_entry.id   AF-B0DYK9-F1
#
_cell.length_a   1.000
_cell.length_b   1.000
_cell.length_c   1.000
_cell.angle_alpha   90.00
_cell.angle_beta   90.00
_cell.angle_gamma   90.00
#
_symmetry.space_group_name_H-M   'P 1'
#
loop_
_entity.id
_entity.type
_entity.pdbx_description
1 polymer ?
#
loop_
_entity_poly.entity_id
_entity_poly.type
_entity_poly.pdbx_seq_one_letter_code
_entity_poly.pdbx_strand_id
1 'polypeptide(L)'
;MILKSRRLLVQQGFRYNSPASNSQIHYLQKFLTSTTVASSIESNAGGGGRAGRKSKRSDRVSTRDGQGDGVRKAWPKKVASPKVDGNKIRPTHFLALPLNNHPTLRAKIGTFQNALLAQGRPNPQVPGPSTRIGGLDKSIVIDPRRLHLTLGVMALEADNSDPSPSTTPTKKTPQTALALLASLRPHILDILNGDEGVKVTLNEMGWFPEGGKGKNVLFFGPGSVEDQKLWAVSDLIHQKFKLEGYITDTRPLKLHCTILNTSHRKPRNFRLGLDIEDVLVSDAMRKLSAGDASETLANAGNVKVDSLGTYDVREVQLWVMGSHGPDNEYRLKFLNYAERFAGAS
;
A
#
# COMPACT_ATOMS: atom_id res chain seq x y z
N MET A 1 -29.25 41.83 -59.09
CA MET A 1 -28.37 40.67 -59.37
C MET A 1 -28.98 39.46 -58.67
N ILE A 2 -29.81 38.67 -59.36
CA ILE A 2 -29.48 37.51 -60.21
C ILE A 2 -29.42 36.19 -59.40
N LEU A 3 -30.44 35.36 -59.65
CA LEU A 3 -30.56 33.88 -59.63
C LEU A 3 -30.28 33.09 -58.33
N LYS A 4 -31.23 32.30 -57.80
CA LYS A 4 -31.88 31.03 -58.26
C LYS A 4 -31.06 29.75 -58.01
N SER A 5 -31.79 28.71 -57.54
CA SER A 5 -31.59 27.25 -57.75
C SER A 5 -30.53 26.56 -56.89
N ARG A 6 -30.61 25.27 -56.51
CA ARG A 6 -31.59 24.17 -56.63
C ARG A 6 -31.10 23.00 -55.74
N ARG A 7 -32.06 22.14 -55.35
CA ARG A 7 -32.01 20.73 -54.88
C ARG A 7 -30.74 19.90 -55.19
N LEU A 8 -30.41 18.94 -54.30
CA LEU A 8 -30.59 17.48 -54.55
C LEU A 8 -30.31 16.59 -53.32
N LEU A 9 -31.16 15.57 -53.16
CA LEU A 9 -31.00 14.38 -52.32
C LEU A 9 -29.77 13.56 -52.76
N VAL A 10 -29.09 12.91 -51.81
CA VAL A 10 -28.60 11.53 -51.99
C VAL A 10 -28.81 10.73 -50.70
N GLN A 11 -29.47 9.60 -50.87
CA GLN A 11 -29.78 8.56 -49.90
C GLN A 11 -28.82 7.40 -50.14
N GLN A 12 -27.96 7.07 -49.18
CA GLN A 12 -27.26 5.77 -49.05
C GLN A 12 -27.02 5.57 -47.54
N GLY A 13 -27.42 4.51 -46.85
CA GLY A 13 -27.70 3.15 -47.31
C GLY A 13 -26.50 2.22 -47.08
N PHE A 14 -25.94 2.18 -45.86
CA PHE A 14 -24.98 1.14 -45.48
C PHE A 14 -25.43 0.42 -44.21
N ARG A 15 -25.98 -0.78 -44.43
CA ARG A 15 -26.08 -1.85 -43.43
C ARG A 15 -24.67 -2.43 -43.26
N TYR A 16 -24.15 -2.43 -42.04
CA TYR A 16 -23.09 -3.37 -41.64
C TYR A 16 -23.69 -4.40 -40.70
N ASN A 17 -23.99 -5.57 -41.26
CA ASN A 17 -24.00 -6.83 -40.52
C ASN A 17 -22.57 -7.38 -40.54
N SER A 18 -21.96 -7.61 -39.38
CA SER A 18 -21.04 -8.73 -39.19
C SER A 18 -20.88 -9.06 -37.70
N PRO A 19 -20.61 -10.32 -37.36
CA PRO A 19 -21.02 -10.93 -36.10
C PRO A 19 -19.98 -10.73 -35.00
N ALA A 20 -20.45 -10.34 -33.81
CA ALA A 20 -19.67 -10.49 -32.60
C ALA A 20 -19.46 -11.99 -32.33
N SER A 21 -18.21 -12.44 -32.38
CA SER A 21 -17.80 -13.78 -32.01
C SER A 21 -18.08 -14.01 -30.52
N ASN A 22 -18.99 -14.94 -30.24
CA ASN A 22 -19.49 -15.33 -28.92
C ASN A 22 -18.47 -16.11 -28.06
N SER A 23 -17.16 -15.87 -28.20
CA SER A 23 -16.11 -16.67 -27.56
C SER A 23 -15.35 -15.97 -26.42
N GLN A 24 -15.63 -14.69 -26.11
CA GLN A 24 -14.92 -13.96 -25.04
C GLN A 24 -15.72 -13.71 -23.75
N ILE A 25 -17.01 -14.05 -23.70
CA ILE A 25 -17.82 -13.90 -22.46
C ILE A 25 -17.61 -15.07 -21.49
N HIS A 26 -17.06 -16.20 -21.93
CA HIS A 26 -16.94 -17.40 -21.09
C HIS A 26 -15.77 -17.41 -20.08
N TYR A 27 -14.83 -16.45 -20.13
CA TYR A 27 -13.69 -16.43 -19.21
C TYR A 27 -13.90 -15.57 -17.96
N LEU A 28 -14.79 -14.57 -18.00
CA LEU A 28 -15.06 -13.68 -16.86
C LEU A 28 -16.17 -14.18 -15.92
N GLN A 29 -16.95 -15.19 -16.33
CA GLN A 29 -18.08 -15.69 -15.54
C GLN A 29 -17.73 -16.87 -14.62
N LYS A 30 -16.51 -17.44 -14.71
CA LYS A 30 -16.08 -18.60 -13.89
C LYS A 30 -15.42 -18.26 -12.54
N PHE A 31 -15.19 -16.98 -12.23
CA PHE A 31 -14.55 -16.59 -10.96
C PHE A 31 -15.45 -15.81 -9.99
N LEU A 32 -16.73 -15.60 -10.32
CA LEU A 32 -17.67 -14.81 -9.49
C LEU A 32 -18.72 -15.65 -8.73
N THR A 33 -18.63 -16.97 -8.72
CA THR A 33 -19.57 -17.83 -7.97
C THR A 33 -18.84 -18.76 -7.01
N SER A 34 -18.36 -18.22 -5.88
CA SER A 34 -18.32 -18.95 -4.62
C SER A 34 -17.94 -17.99 -3.49
N THR A 35 -18.91 -17.59 -2.67
CA THR A 35 -18.85 -17.54 -1.19
C THR A 35 -20.13 -16.85 -0.71
N THR A 36 -21.22 -17.61 -0.68
CA THR A 36 -22.35 -17.30 0.20
C THR A 36 -22.31 -18.35 1.29
N VAL A 37 -21.80 -18.00 2.47
CA VAL A 37 -21.95 -18.84 3.67
C VAL A 37 -22.80 -18.05 4.65
N ALA A 38 -24.00 -18.56 4.87
CA ALA A 38 -24.96 -18.08 5.84
C ALA A 38 -24.38 -18.16 7.26
N SER A 39 -24.52 -17.08 8.01
CA SER A 39 -24.26 -17.06 9.45
C SER A 39 -25.50 -17.56 10.19
N SER A 40 -25.49 -18.81 10.62
CA SER A 40 -26.44 -19.33 11.59
C SER A 40 -25.92 -19.04 13.00
N ILE A 41 -26.66 -18.23 13.74
CA ILE A 41 -26.46 -17.94 15.15
C ILE A 41 -27.08 -19.10 15.93
N GLU A 42 -26.26 -19.88 16.62
CA GLU A 42 -26.71 -20.78 17.69
C GLU A 42 -26.02 -20.36 19.00
N SER A 43 -26.85 -19.83 19.88
CA SER A 43 -26.57 -19.62 21.30
C SER A 43 -26.45 -20.96 22.00
N ASN A 44 -25.35 -21.20 22.72
CA ASN A 44 -25.29 -22.29 23.69
C ASN A 44 -24.97 -21.74 25.08
N ALA A 45 -25.99 -21.77 25.93
CA ALA A 45 -25.92 -21.60 27.36
C ALA A 45 -25.65 -22.97 28.02
N GLY A 46 -24.83 -22.96 29.08
CA GLY A 46 -24.56 -24.11 29.94
C GLY A 46 -23.12 -24.00 30.46
N GLY A 47 -22.82 -23.97 31.75
CA GLY A 47 -23.52 -24.54 32.89
C GLY A 47 -22.58 -25.57 33.54
N GLY A 48 -22.14 -25.29 34.77
CA GLY A 48 -21.29 -26.15 35.60
C GLY A 48 -19.85 -25.67 35.68
N GLY A 49 -19.18 -25.57 36.82
CA GLY A 49 -19.47 -26.07 38.16
C GLY A 49 -18.18 -26.58 38.78
N ARG A 50 -17.97 -26.23 40.05
CA ARG A 50 -17.11 -26.91 41.05
C ARG A 50 -15.58 -26.81 40.93
N ALA A 51 -15.00 -26.26 42.00
CA ALA A 51 -14.22 -26.98 43.03
C ALA A 51 -12.96 -26.20 43.41
N GLY A 52 -12.85 -25.89 44.70
CA GLY A 52 -11.82 -25.02 45.24
C GLY A 52 -10.45 -25.67 45.34
N ARG A 53 -9.46 -24.84 45.68
CA ARG A 53 -8.29 -25.33 46.41
C ARG A 53 -7.76 -24.24 47.34
N LYS A 54 -7.80 -24.59 48.62
CA LYS A 54 -7.20 -23.88 49.75
C LYS A 54 -5.66 -23.93 49.62
N SER A 55 -4.98 -22.84 49.99
CA SER A 55 -3.57 -22.84 50.42
C SER A 55 -3.31 -21.54 51.18
N LYS A 56 -3.47 -21.57 52.50
CA LYS A 56 -2.39 -21.59 53.51
C LYS A 56 -1.70 -20.23 53.71
N ARG A 57 -2.32 -19.49 54.63
CA ARG A 57 -1.74 -18.51 55.55
C ARG A 57 -0.57 -19.16 56.32
N SER A 58 0.59 -18.52 56.31
CA SER A 58 1.62 -18.74 57.33
C SER A 58 2.10 -17.38 57.83
N ASP A 59 1.79 -17.12 59.09
CA ASP A 59 2.38 -16.06 59.89
C ASP A 59 3.88 -16.31 60.05
N ARG A 60 4.69 -15.25 59.92
CA ARG A 60 6.00 -15.18 60.61
C ARG A 60 6.28 -13.74 61.03
N VAL A 61 6.47 -13.62 62.33
CA VAL A 61 6.76 -12.43 63.12
C VAL A 61 8.27 -12.13 63.11
N SER A 62 8.58 -10.82 63.00
CA SER A 62 9.73 -10.06 63.56
C SER A 62 11.17 -10.40 63.14
N THR A 63 11.90 -9.41 62.60
CA THR A 63 12.86 -8.58 63.38
C THR A 63 13.54 -7.48 62.55
N ARG A 64 13.70 -6.30 63.20
CA ARG A 64 14.77 -5.28 63.11
C ARG A 64 14.94 -4.37 61.88
N ASP A 65 14.67 -3.09 62.13
CA ASP A 65 15.56 -1.91 62.04
C ASP A 65 16.59 -1.84 60.89
N GLY A 66 16.38 -0.86 60.00
CA GLY A 66 17.34 -0.50 58.96
C GLY A 66 16.81 0.66 58.10
N GLN A 67 17.02 1.87 58.58
CA GLN A 67 16.74 3.14 57.92
C GLN A 67 17.66 3.32 56.70
N GLY A 68 17.09 3.41 55.49
CA GLY A 68 17.85 3.74 54.29
C GLY A 68 17.10 3.52 52.97
N ASP A 69 17.15 4.55 52.13
CA ASP A 69 17.05 4.52 50.67
C ASP A 69 15.72 4.30 49.94
N GLY A 70 15.33 5.38 49.24
CA GLY A 70 15.11 5.30 47.79
C GLY A 70 13.81 4.67 47.35
N VAL A 71 12.74 5.48 47.30
CA VAL A 71 11.51 5.15 46.56
C VAL A 71 11.78 5.18 45.05
N ARG A 72 12.50 4.17 44.54
CA ARG A 72 12.45 3.78 43.13
C ARG A 72 11.22 2.91 42.96
N LYS A 73 10.14 3.53 42.47
CA LYS A 73 8.94 2.80 42.00
C LYS A 73 9.39 1.68 41.07
N ALA A 74 9.27 0.44 41.54
CA ALA A 74 9.53 -0.75 40.77
C ALA A 74 8.55 -0.77 39.59
N TRP A 75 9.09 -0.66 38.38
CA TRP A 75 8.31 -0.81 37.16
C TRP A 75 7.76 -2.24 37.10
N PRO A 76 6.46 -2.43 36.82
CA PRO A 76 5.90 -3.77 36.70
C PRO A 76 6.64 -4.55 35.61
N LYS A 77 7.02 -5.79 35.97
CA LYS A 77 7.77 -6.71 35.13
C LYS A 77 7.11 -6.83 33.75
N LYS A 78 7.92 -6.57 32.73
CA LYS A 78 7.74 -6.84 31.30
C LYS A 78 6.73 -7.98 31.07
N VAL A 79 5.50 -7.63 30.69
CA VAL A 79 4.55 -8.60 30.14
C VAL A 79 5.24 -9.21 28.93
N ALA A 80 5.43 -10.53 28.94
CA ALA A 80 6.13 -11.24 27.89
C ALA A 80 5.48 -10.89 26.54
N SER A 81 6.26 -10.28 25.65
CA SER A 81 5.83 -10.04 24.28
C SER A 81 5.34 -11.36 23.68
N PRO A 82 4.22 -11.37 22.94
CA PRO A 82 3.75 -12.59 22.28
C PRO A 82 4.87 -13.18 21.43
N LYS A 83 5.11 -14.48 21.57
CA LYS A 83 6.08 -15.24 20.78
C LYS A 83 5.72 -15.01 19.30
N VAL A 84 6.54 -14.25 18.58
CA VAL A 84 6.41 -14.10 17.14
C VAL A 84 6.78 -15.46 16.54
N ASP A 85 5.86 -16.07 15.78
CA ASP A 85 6.14 -17.30 15.05
C ASP A 85 7.42 -17.12 14.22
N GLY A 86 8.49 -17.78 14.63
CA GLY A 86 9.83 -17.64 14.05
C GLY A 86 9.95 -18.14 12.61
N ASN A 87 8.87 -18.64 12.03
CA ASN A 87 8.85 -19.28 10.71
C ASN A 87 8.33 -18.40 9.58
N LYS A 88 7.94 -17.14 9.85
CA LYS A 88 7.56 -16.21 8.77
C LYS A 88 8.81 -15.63 8.11
N ILE A 89 9.12 -16.12 6.91
CA ILE A 89 10.20 -15.59 6.06
C ILE A 89 9.93 -14.10 5.83
N ARG A 90 10.93 -13.26 6.12
CA ARG A 90 10.83 -11.82 5.93
C ARG A 90 10.89 -11.50 4.43
N PRO A 91 9.97 -10.67 3.90
CA PRO A 91 10.09 -10.21 2.53
C PRO A 91 11.41 -9.45 2.30
N THR A 92 12.03 -9.70 1.15
CA THR A 92 13.31 -9.09 0.75
C THR A 92 13.17 -8.23 -0.49
N HIS A 93 12.14 -8.48 -1.31
CA HIS A 93 11.88 -7.77 -2.56
C HIS A 93 10.40 -7.47 -2.72
N PHE A 94 10.07 -6.58 -3.65
CA PHE A 94 8.70 -6.28 -4.03
C PHE A 94 8.60 -5.78 -5.46
N LEU A 95 7.45 -6.03 -6.07
CA LEU A 95 7.08 -5.45 -7.36
C LEU A 95 6.42 -4.09 -7.15
N ALA A 96 6.81 -3.12 -7.96
CA ALA A 96 6.37 -1.74 -7.82
C ALA A 96 6.02 -1.11 -9.18
N LEU A 97 4.97 -0.28 -9.17
CA LEU A 97 4.73 0.75 -10.16
C LEU A 97 5.44 2.02 -9.68
N PRO A 98 6.55 2.45 -10.30
CA PRO A 98 7.30 3.62 -9.85
C PRO A 98 6.49 4.89 -10.08
N LEU A 99 6.46 5.77 -9.07
CA LEU A 99 5.87 7.11 -9.16
C LEU A 99 6.89 8.22 -8.87
N ASN A 100 8.12 7.83 -8.53
CA ASN A 100 9.23 8.71 -8.16
C ASN A 100 9.90 9.42 -9.36
N ASN A 101 9.62 8.97 -10.58
CA ASN A 101 10.10 9.59 -11.82
C ASN A 101 9.24 10.80 -12.26
N HIS A 102 8.16 11.14 -11.54
CA HIS A 102 7.32 12.31 -11.83
C HIS A 102 7.70 13.52 -10.94
N PRO A 103 8.40 14.54 -11.48
CA PRO A 103 8.85 15.68 -10.68
C PRO A 103 7.69 16.48 -10.07
N THR A 104 6.60 16.64 -10.82
CA THR A 104 5.38 17.34 -10.35
C THR A 104 4.75 16.63 -9.16
N LEU A 105 4.63 15.30 -9.19
CA LEU A 105 4.12 14.53 -8.06
C LEU A 105 5.02 14.70 -6.84
N ARG A 106 6.32 14.55 -7.03
CA ARG A 106 7.30 14.69 -5.95
C ARG A 106 7.24 16.06 -5.29
N ALA A 107 7.12 17.12 -6.09
CA ALA A 107 6.97 18.48 -5.58
C ALA A 107 5.68 18.66 -4.78
N LYS A 108 4.55 18.15 -5.27
CA LYS A 108 3.26 18.20 -4.56
C LYS A 108 3.31 17.45 -3.22
N ILE A 109 3.78 16.20 -3.22
CA ILE A 109 3.90 15.38 -2.01
C ILE A 109 4.89 16.01 -1.02
N GLY A 110 6.06 16.48 -1.50
CA GLY A 110 7.03 17.17 -0.65
C GLY A 110 6.47 18.45 -0.02
N THR A 111 5.72 19.24 -0.79
CA THR A 111 5.03 20.45 -0.29
C THR A 111 4.01 20.10 0.79
N PHE A 112 3.19 19.07 0.54
CA PHE A 112 2.21 18.59 1.52
C PHE A 112 2.87 18.09 2.81
N GLN A 113 3.90 17.24 2.71
CA GLN A 113 4.64 16.72 3.87
C GLN A 113 5.32 17.84 4.66
N ASN A 114 5.92 18.82 3.98
CA ASN A 114 6.53 19.99 4.62
C ASN A 114 5.48 20.85 5.34
N ALA A 115 4.29 21.02 4.76
CA ALA A 115 3.19 21.75 5.39
C ALA A 115 2.70 21.04 6.66
N LEU A 116 2.54 19.71 6.64
CA LEU A 116 2.22 18.91 7.84
C LEU A 116 3.29 19.08 8.94
N LEU A 117 4.57 19.00 8.57
CA LEU A 117 5.68 19.16 9.52
C LEU A 117 5.83 20.57 10.09
N ALA A 118 5.42 21.59 9.32
CA ALA A 118 5.46 22.99 9.77
C ALA A 118 4.37 23.29 10.82
N GLN A 119 3.26 22.54 10.79
CA GLN A 119 2.20 22.64 11.80
C GLN A 119 2.67 22.05 13.13
N GLY A 120 2.63 22.88 14.17
CA GLY A 120 3.30 22.63 15.45
C GLY A 120 4.39 23.64 15.77
N ARG A 121 4.65 24.61 14.88
CA ARG A 121 5.33 25.85 15.26
C ARG A 121 4.28 26.87 15.71
N PRO A 122 4.38 27.45 16.93
CA PRO A 122 3.48 28.52 17.32
C PRO A 122 3.63 29.66 16.31
N ASN A 123 2.52 30.05 15.68
CA ASN A 123 2.45 31.24 14.85
C ASN A 123 2.23 32.44 15.78
N PRO A 124 3.17 33.40 15.90
CA PRO A 124 2.99 34.57 16.76
C PRO A 124 1.80 35.45 16.36
N GLN A 125 1.29 35.31 15.13
CA GLN A 125 0.26 36.17 14.55
C GLN A 125 -1.16 35.61 14.63
N VAL A 126 -1.34 34.37 15.09
CA VAL A 126 -2.67 33.74 15.24
C VAL A 126 -2.83 33.23 16.67
N PRO A 127 -3.60 33.91 17.52
CA PRO A 127 -3.95 33.42 18.86
C PRO A 127 -4.84 32.19 18.70
N GLY A 128 -4.27 31.00 18.89
CA GLY A 128 -4.97 29.73 18.86
C GLY A 128 -4.02 28.57 19.15
N PRO A 129 -4.50 27.42 19.61
CA PRO A 129 -3.65 26.26 19.82
C PRO A 129 -3.13 25.78 18.45
N SER A 130 -1.86 26.06 18.14
CA SER A 130 -1.17 25.38 17.04
C SER A 130 -0.94 23.92 17.48
N THR A 131 -1.97 23.08 17.35
CA THR A 131 -1.87 21.68 17.73
C THR A 131 -0.95 20.98 16.75
N ARG A 132 0.22 20.59 17.26
CA ARG A 132 1.12 19.68 16.57
C ARG A 132 0.36 18.39 16.28
N ILE A 133 0.38 17.93 15.04
CA ILE A 133 -0.27 16.67 14.64
C ILE A 133 0.26 15.52 15.51
N GLY A 134 -0.65 14.88 16.25
CA GLY A 134 -0.34 13.77 17.13
C GLY A 134 0.42 12.66 16.41
N GLY A 135 1.56 12.27 16.95
CA GLY A 135 2.40 11.21 16.37
C GLY A 135 3.18 11.59 15.11
N LEU A 136 3.05 12.79 14.55
CA LEU A 136 3.86 13.18 13.40
C LEU A 136 5.34 13.41 13.79
N ASP A 137 6.24 12.84 13.00
CA ASP A 137 7.69 12.97 13.17
C ASP A 137 8.41 12.91 11.82
N LYS A 138 9.55 13.61 11.67
CA LYS A 138 10.29 13.62 10.41
C LYS A 138 10.76 12.22 9.97
N SER A 139 11.07 11.33 10.92
CA SER A 139 11.56 9.98 10.63
C SER A 139 10.49 9.04 10.06
N ILE A 140 9.20 9.38 10.17
CA ILE A 140 8.10 8.59 9.61
C ILE A 140 7.69 9.05 8.21
N VAL A 141 8.27 10.16 7.73
CA VAL A 141 7.99 10.71 6.39
C VAL A 141 8.71 9.89 5.32
N ILE A 142 7.97 9.45 4.31
CA ILE A 142 8.56 8.78 3.15
C ILE A 142 9.10 9.83 2.19
N ASP A 143 10.38 9.70 1.83
CA ASP A 143 11.01 10.55 0.82
C ASP A 143 10.23 10.46 -0.51
N PRO A 144 9.84 11.60 -1.14
CA PRO A 144 9.16 11.60 -2.43
C PRO A 144 9.91 10.83 -3.55
N ARG A 145 11.23 10.63 -3.44
CA ARG A 145 12.01 9.78 -4.37
C ARG A 145 11.74 8.28 -4.22
N ARG A 146 10.96 7.88 -3.23
CA ARG A 146 10.58 6.49 -2.93
C ARG A 146 9.09 6.22 -3.18
N LEU A 147 8.36 7.13 -3.82
CA LEU A 147 6.95 6.96 -4.14
C LEU A 147 6.76 5.84 -5.17
N HIS A 148 5.81 4.94 -4.89
CA HIS A 148 5.45 3.81 -5.72
C HIS A 148 4.11 3.22 -5.28
N LEU A 149 3.46 2.44 -6.16
CA LEU A 149 2.41 1.50 -5.78
C LEU A 149 3.00 0.09 -5.67
N THR A 150 2.78 -0.59 -4.55
CA THR A 150 3.24 -1.97 -4.37
C THR A 150 2.25 -2.96 -4.99
N LEU A 151 2.73 -3.84 -5.86
CA LEU A 151 1.94 -4.94 -6.46
C LEU A 151 2.03 -6.23 -5.66
N GLY A 152 3.13 -6.41 -4.91
CA GLY A 152 3.31 -7.59 -4.07
C GLY A 152 4.69 -7.64 -3.46
N VAL A 153 4.78 -8.20 -2.24
CA VAL A 153 6.03 -8.42 -1.52
C VAL A 153 6.39 -9.91 -1.57
N MET A 154 7.68 -10.20 -1.67
CA MET A 154 8.19 -11.57 -1.82
C MET A 154 9.53 -11.74 -1.10
N ALA A 155 9.85 -12.98 -0.76
CA ALA A 155 11.16 -13.37 -0.25
C ALA A 155 11.91 -14.10 -1.37
N LEU A 156 12.98 -13.49 -1.85
CA LEU A 156 13.85 -14.06 -2.88
C LEU A 156 15.22 -14.39 -2.29
N GLU A 157 15.76 -15.52 -2.72
CA GLU A 157 17.10 -15.99 -2.40
C GLU A 157 18.14 -15.38 -3.36
N ALA A 158 19.39 -15.31 -2.92
CA ALA A 158 20.48 -14.86 -3.78
C ALA A 158 20.80 -15.91 -4.86
N ASP A 159 21.17 -15.44 -6.05
CA ASP A 159 21.39 -16.32 -7.21
C ASP A 159 22.56 -17.28 -7.05
N ASN A 160 23.52 -16.93 -6.19
CA ASN A 160 24.74 -17.70 -5.96
C ASN A 160 24.63 -18.67 -4.77
N SER A 161 23.42 -19.04 -4.34
CA SER A 161 23.35 -20.09 -3.33
C SER A 161 23.60 -21.43 -3.99
N ASP A 162 24.48 -22.24 -3.38
CA ASP A 162 24.84 -23.56 -3.88
C ASP A 162 23.59 -24.35 -4.29
N PRO A 163 23.63 -25.04 -5.45
CA PRO A 163 22.56 -25.90 -5.89
C PRO A 163 22.45 -27.06 -4.89
N SER A 164 21.56 -26.93 -3.92
CA SER A 164 21.19 -28.04 -3.04
C SER A 164 20.60 -29.14 -3.93
N PRO A 165 21.13 -30.38 -3.91
CA PRO A 165 20.73 -31.45 -4.81
C PRO A 165 19.38 -32.10 -4.45
N SER A 166 18.43 -31.33 -3.91
CA SER A 166 17.12 -31.85 -3.55
C SER A 166 16.09 -31.55 -4.64
N THR A 167 15.18 -32.49 -4.85
CA THR A 167 13.95 -32.50 -5.65
C THR A 167 12.92 -31.41 -5.25
N THR A 168 13.41 -30.28 -4.74
CA THR A 168 12.60 -29.20 -4.18
C THR A 168 12.09 -28.25 -5.26
N PRO A 169 10.95 -27.57 -5.01
CA PRO A 169 10.38 -26.59 -5.94
C PRO A 169 11.44 -25.57 -6.39
N THR A 170 11.39 -25.18 -7.66
CA THR A 170 12.29 -24.19 -8.27
C THR A 170 12.53 -23.01 -7.32
N LYS A 171 13.79 -22.86 -6.90
CA LYS A 171 14.28 -21.79 -6.05
C LYS A 171 13.78 -20.43 -6.56
N LYS A 172 13.23 -19.61 -5.66
CA LYS A 172 12.71 -18.27 -6.00
C LYS A 172 13.85 -17.26 -5.89
N THR A 173 14.35 -16.78 -7.01
CA THR A 173 15.42 -15.78 -7.07
C THR A 173 14.96 -14.53 -7.84
N PRO A 174 15.70 -13.40 -7.79
CA PRO A 174 15.40 -12.23 -8.61
C PRO A 174 15.32 -12.56 -10.11
N GLN A 175 16.16 -13.48 -10.60
CA GLN A 175 16.25 -13.83 -12.02
C GLN A 175 14.97 -14.55 -12.46
N THR A 176 14.52 -15.52 -11.66
CA THR A 176 13.29 -16.27 -11.97
C THR A 176 12.05 -15.38 -11.83
N ALA A 177 12.05 -14.43 -10.88
CA ALA A 177 11.00 -13.42 -10.73
C ALA A 177 10.96 -12.48 -11.94
N LEU A 178 12.10 -11.97 -12.40
CA LEU A 178 12.18 -11.10 -13.58
C LEU A 178 11.80 -11.84 -14.86
N ALA A 179 12.18 -13.11 -15.00
CA ALA A 179 11.75 -13.95 -16.12
C ALA A 179 10.23 -14.14 -16.14
N LEU A 180 9.61 -14.36 -14.97
CA LEU A 180 8.16 -14.43 -14.84
C LEU A 180 7.50 -13.10 -15.25
N LEU A 181 8.01 -11.97 -14.76
CA LEU A 181 7.50 -10.64 -15.13
C LEU A 181 7.61 -10.40 -16.65
N ALA A 182 8.73 -10.78 -17.26
CA ALA A 182 8.93 -10.66 -18.70
C ALA A 182 7.95 -11.54 -19.50
N SER A 183 7.62 -12.74 -19.01
CA SER A 183 6.64 -13.63 -19.64
C SER A 183 5.22 -13.06 -19.66
N LEU A 184 4.90 -12.12 -18.76
CA LEU A 184 3.60 -11.46 -18.71
C LEU A 184 3.45 -10.34 -19.74
N ARG A 185 4.54 -9.90 -20.37
CA ARG A 185 4.54 -8.75 -21.28
C ARG A 185 3.48 -8.82 -22.39
N PRO A 186 3.28 -9.94 -23.11
CA PRO A 186 2.25 -10.01 -24.16
C PRO A 186 0.85 -9.73 -23.61
N HIS A 187 0.48 -10.37 -22.50
CA HIS A 187 -0.81 -10.18 -21.85
C HIS A 187 -1.01 -8.75 -21.33
N ILE A 188 0.06 -8.13 -20.83
CA ILE A 188 0.02 -6.72 -20.41
C ILE A 188 -0.23 -5.82 -21.62
N LEU A 189 0.46 -6.04 -22.74
CA LEU A 189 0.27 -5.27 -23.97
C LEU A 189 -1.15 -5.42 -24.53
N ASP A 190 -1.75 -6.61 -24.43
CA ASP A 190 -3.13 -6.86 -24.82
C ASP A 190 -4.11 -6.03 -23.96
N ILE A 191 -3.89 -5.96 -22.63
CA ILE A 191 -4.69 -5.12 -21.73
C ILE A 191 -4.52 -3.63 -22.04
N LEU A 192 -3.29 -3.21 -22.36
CA LEU A 192 -2.99 -1.82 -22.69
C LEU A 192 -3.63 -1.38 -24.01
N ASN A 193 -3.84 -2.31 -24.96
CA ASN A 193 -4.52 -2.08 -26.22
C ASN A 193 -3.96 -0.85 -26.99
N GLY A 194 -2.64 -0.80 -27.14
CA GLY A 194 -1.92 0.27 -27.82
C GLY A 194 -1.40 1.41 -26.93
N ASP A 195 -1.84 1.49 -25.67
CA ASP A 195 -1.28 2.46 -24.72
C ASP A 195 0.17 2.11 -24.35
N GLU A 196 1.03 3.12 -24.17
CA GLU A 196 2.42 2.93 -23.76
C GLU A 196 2.58 2.57 -22.26
N GLY A 197 1.49 2.63 -21.49
CA GLY A 197 1.49 2.42 -20.04
C GLY A 197 0.12 2.60 -19.41
N VAL A 198 0.05 2.50 -18.08
CA VAL A 198 -1.17 2.74 -17.30
C VAL A 198 -1.21 4.16 -16.76
N LYS A 199 -2.41 4.74 -16.67
CA LYS A 199 -2.64 5.99 -15.95
C LYS A 199 -2.91 5.68 -14.48
N VAL A 200 -2.28 6.45 -13.59
CA VAL A 200 -2.47 6.37 -12.15
C VAL A 200 -3.00 7.72 -11.67
N THR A 201 -4.30 7.77 -11.40
CA THR A 201 -4.91 8.93 -10.74
C THR A 201 -4.78 8.79 -9.23
N LEU A 202 -4.19 9.77 -8.54
CA LEU A 202 -4.05 9.74 -7.07
C LEU A 202 -5.10 10.63 -6.42
N ASN A 203 -6.35 10.17 -6.38
CA ASN A 203 -7.50 10.96 -5.93
C ASN A 203 -8.13 10.49 -4.60
N GLU A 204 -7.50 9.55 -3.91
CA GLU A 204 -7.95 9.08 -2.61
C GLU A 204 -6.81 9.11 -1.59
N MET A 205 -7.02 9.74 -0.44
CA MET A 205 -6.18 9.61 0.74
C MET A 205 -6.77 8.58 1.69
N GLY A 206 -5.96 7.69 2.25
CA GLY A 206 -6.42 6.71 3.22
C GLY A 206 -5.36 6.36 4.26
N TRP A 207 -5.75 5.51 5.21
CA TRP A 207 -4.86 5.10 6.30
C TRP A 207 -5.04 3.64 6.72
N PHE A 208 -3.99 3.07 7.32
CA PHE A 208 -4.05 1.73 7.93
C PHE A 208 -3.72 1.77 9.42
N PRO A 209 -4.37 0.93 10.26
CA PRO A 209 -5.53 0.09 9.92
C PRO A 209 -6.80 0.93 9.70
N GLU A 210 -7.71 0.40 8.87
CA GLU A 210 -9.07 0.93 8.71
C GLU A 210 -9.88 0.61 9.97
N GLY A 211 -10.49 1.63 10.59
CA GLY A 211 -11.09 1.47 11.92
C GLY A 211 -10.06 1.19 13.03
N GLY A 212 -10.30 1.70 14.25
CA GLY A 212 -9.42 1.44 15.40
C GLY A 212 -8.36 2.52 15.68
N LYS A 213 -7.80 2.47 16.89
CA LYS A 213 -6.87 3.48 17.44
C LYS A 213 -5.44 3.27 16.94
N GLY A 214 -4.77 4.37 16.61
CA GLY A 214 -3.36 4.39 16.23
C GLY A 214 -3.12 4.02 14.76
N LYS A 215 -3.20 5.02 13.88
CA LYS A 215 -2.95 4.83 12.45
C LYS A 215 -1.45 4.79 12.18
N ASN A 216 -1.00 3.78 11.45
CA ASN A 216 0.43 3.54 11.22
C ASN A 216 0.89 3.97 9.84
N VAL A 217 -0.03 4.03 8.88
CA VAL A 217 0.30 4.34 7.49
C VAL A 217 -0.70 5.37 7.00
N LEU A 218 -0.19 6.44 6.37
CA LEU A 218 -0.97 7.37 5.55
C LEU A 218 -0.52 7.18 4.11
N PHE A 219 -1.47 7.12 3.19
CA PHE A 219 -1.20 6.88 1.77
C PHE A 219 -2.14 7.68 0.87
N PHE A 220 -1.72 7.85 -0.38
CA PHE A 220 -2.60 8.21 -1.49
C PHE A 220 -2.77 7.02 -2.43
N GLY A 221 -3.94 6.84 -3.04
CA GLY A 221 -4.18 5.75 -3.97
C GLY A 221 -5.15 6.15 -5.07
N PRO A 222 -5.33 5.27 -6.07
CA PRO A 222 -6.43 5.41 -7.02
C PRO A 222 -7.76 5.17 -6.32
N GLY A 223 -8.74 6.02 -6.63
CA GLY A 223 -10.13 5.82 -6.25
C GLY A 223 -10.73 4.59 -6.93
N SER A 224 -11.83 4.09 -6.38
CA SER A 224 -12.38 2.77 -6.70
C SER A 224 -12.99 2.61 -8.11
N VAL A 225 -13.13 3.67 -8.91
CA VAL A 225 -14.07 3.65 -10.06
C VAL A 225 -13.44 3.92 -11.44
N GLU A 226 -12.19 4.40 -11.55
CA GLU A 226 -11.79 5.08 -12.80
C GLU A 226 -10.73 4.36 -13.67
N ASP A 227 -9.82 3.56 -13.10
CA ASP A 227 -8.68 3.04 -13.87
C ASP A 227 -8.74 1.52 -14.10
N GLN A 228 -9.68 1.05 -14.94
CA GLN A 228 -9.86 -0.37 -15.27
C GLN A 228 -8.56 -1.02 -15.77
N LYS A 229 -7.77 -0.32 -16.59
CA LYS A 229 -6.47 -0.83 -17.09
C LYS A 229 -5.42 -0.95 -15.98
N LEU A 230 -5.32 0.04 -15.09
CA LEU A 230 -4.40 -0.01 -13.95
C LEU A 230 -4.70 -1.23 -13.09
N TRP A 231 -5.97 -1.44 -12.75
CA TRP A 231 -6.39 -2.58 -11.95
C TRP A 231 -6.15 -3.90 -12.67
N ALA A 232 -6.54 -4.03 -13.95
CA ALA A 232 -6.35 -5.25 -14.73
C ALA A 232 -4.88 -5.66 -14.85
N VAL A 233 -3.98 -4.71 -15.16
CA VAL A 233 -2.53 -4.98 -15.21
C VAL A 233 -1.99 -5.35 -13.84
N SER A 234 -2.37 -4.61 -12.80
CA SER A 234 -1.87 -4.83 -11.43
C SER A 234 -2.32 -6.17 -10.87
N ASP A 235 -3.59 -6.53 -11.06
CA ASP A 235 -4.14 -7.80 -10.62
C ASP A 235 -3.56 -8.98 -11.41
N LEU A 236 -3.44 -8.87 -12.74
CA LEU A 236 -2.76 -9.91 -13.56
C LEU A 236 -1.38 -10.27 -12.99
N ILE A 237 -0.55 -9.24 -12.73
CA ILE A 237 0.79 -9.43 -12.19
C ILE A 237 0.73 -10.03 -10.78
N HIS A 238 -0.09 -9.46 -9.90
CA HIS A 238 -0.25 -9.94 -8.53
C HIS A 238 -0.68 -11.41 -8.48
N GLN A 239 -1.74 -11.77 -9.20
CA GLN A 239 -2.28 -13.13 -9.24
C GLN A 239 -1.28 -14.11 -9.82
N LYS A 240 -0.57 -13.75 -10.90
CA LYS A 240 0.44 -14.65 -11.47
C LYS A 240 1.59 -14.90 -10.49
N PHE A 241 2.11 -13.86 -9.84
CA PHE A 241 3.17 -14.03 -8.84
C PHE A 241 2.72 -14.78 -7.59
N LYS A 242 1.44 -14.64 -7.20
CA LYS A 242 0.83 -15.41 -6.11
C LYS A 242 0.66 -16.89 -6.48
N LEU A 243 0.16 -17.17 -7.69
CA LEU A 243 -0.01 -18.52 -8.23
C LEU A 243 1.33 -19.27 -8.34
N GLU A 244 2.37 -18.56 -8.78
CA GLU A 244 3.74 -19.10 -8.88
C GLU A 244 4.46 -19.16 -7.53
N GLY A 245 3.79 -18.83 -6.41
CA GLY A 245 4.33 -18.96 -5.05
C GLY A 245 5.39 -17.92 -4.68
N TYR A 246 5.54 -16.83 -5.42
CA TYR A 246 6.45 -15.73 -5.04
C TYR A 246 5.83 -14.85 -3.96
N ILE A 247 4.54 -14.53 -4.08
CA ILE A 247 3.79 -13.73 -3.10
C ILE A 247 3.04 -14.70 -2.18
N THR A 248 3.37 -14.66 -0.88
CA THR A 248 2.72 -15.49 0.14
C THR A 248 1.69 -14.74 0.97
N ASP A 249 1.56 -13.41 0.77
CA ASP A 249 0.52 -12.62 1.43
C ASP A 249 -0.87 -13.06 0.95
N THR A 250 -1.74 -13.36 1.91
CA THR A 250 -3.10 -13.84 1.64
C THR A 250 -4.09 -12.71 1.45
N ARG A 251 -3.74 -11.48 1.87
CA ARG A 251 -4.63 -10.32 1.79
C ARG A 251 -4.89 -9.92 0.33
N PRO A 252 -6.03 -9.28 0.04
CA PRO A 252 -6.31 -8.71 -1.27
C PRO A 252 -5.25 -7.67 -1.66
N LEU A 253 -4.98 -7.54 -2.96
CA LEU A 253 -4.19 -6.44 -3.49
C LEU A 253 -4.88 -5.12 -3.14
N LYS A 254 -4.13 -4.16 -2.59
CA LYS A 254 -4.59 -2.79 -2.38
C LYS A 254 -3.53 -1.83 -2.90
N LEU A 255 -3.84 -1.14 -3.99
CA LEU A 255 -2.96 -0.14 -4.58
C LEU A 255 -2.93 1.10 -3.69
N HIS A 256 -1.75 1.45 -3.21
CA HIS A 256 -1.53 2.63 -2.40
C HIS A 256 -0.08 3.09 -2.50
N CYS A 257 0.10 4.40 -2.47
CA CYS A 257 1.37 5.11 -2.43
C CYS A 257 1.55 5.66 -1.01
N THR A 258 2.36 4.97 -0.22
CA THR A 258 2.61 5.36 1.19
C THR A 258 3.41 6.65 1.27
N ILE A 259 2.91 7.61 2.07
CA ILE A 259 3.58 8.91 2.30
C ILE A 259 4.07 9.09 3.74
N LEU A 260 3.44 8.44 4.71
CA LEU A 260 3.88 8.38 6.11
C LEU A 260 3.79 6.93 6.61
N ASN A 261 4.79 6.49 7.38
CA ASN A 261 4.81 5.16 7.99
C ASN A 261 5.45 5.18 9.38
N THR A 262 4.65 4.98 10.43
CA THR A 262 5.09 5.02 11.83
C THR A 262 6.07 3.90 12.19
N SER A 263 6.12 2.80 11.42
CA SER A 263 7.09 1.73 11.65
C SER A 263 8.54 2.18 11.39
N HIS A 264 8.73 3.28 10.64
CA HIS A 264 10.02 3.87 10.37
C HIS A 264 10.52 4.80 11.49
N ARG A 265 9.71 5.04 12.52
CA ARG A 265 10.02 6.00 13.58
C ARG A 265 11.36 5.72 14.23
N LYS A 266 12.14 6.78 14.43
CA LYS A 266 13.39 6.81 15.20
C LYS A 266 13.27 7.84 16.33
N PRO A 267 13.67 7.49 17.57
CA PRO A 267 14.02 6.15 18.06
C PRO A 267 12.81 5.20 18.11
N ARG A 268 13.07 3.89 18.04
CA ARG A 268 12.03 2.82 17.94
C ARG A 268 11.30 2.51 19.26
N ASN A 269 11.67 3.17 20.34
CA ASN A 269 11.14 2.95 21.69
C ASN A 269 9.73 3.54 21.91
N PHE A 270 9.17 4.25 20.93
CA PHE A 270 7.84 4.83 21.02
C PHE A 270 6.96 4.43 19.82
N ARG A 271 5.88 3.70 20.09
CA ARG A 271 4.87 3.35 19.07
C ARG A 271 3.66 4.24 19.24
N LEU A 272 3.78 5.49 18.81
CA LEU A 272 2.65 6.39 18.68
C LEU A 272 2.13 6.34 17.25
N GLY A 273 0.84 6.04 17.11
CA GLY A 273 0.14 6.18 15.84
C GLY A 273 -0.01 7.64 15.44
N LEU A 274 -0.26 7.86 14.16
CA LEU A 274 -0.66 9.15 13.63
C LEU A 274 -2.10 9.46 14.05
N ASP A 275 -2.32 10.68 14.52
CA ASP A 275 -3.62 11.27 14.73
C ASP A 275 -4.17 11.75 13.38
N ILE A 276 -5.17 11.07 12.84
CA ILE A 276 -5.70 11.36 11.50
C ILE A 276 -6.64 12.54 11.57
N GLU A 277 -7.37 12.68 12.65
CA GLU A 277 -8.26 13.80 12.91
C GLU A 277 -7.47 15.12 12.83
N ASP A 278 -6.29 15.18 13.47
CA ASP A 278 -5.36 16.31 13.34
C ASP A 278 -4.89 16.54 11.89
N VAL A 279 -4.60 15.47 11.14
CA VAL A 279 -4.22 15.58 9.71
C VAL A 279 -5.39 16.15 8.91
N LEU A 280 -6.61 15.66 9.11
CA LEU A 280 -7.79 16.06 8.33
C LEU A 280 -8.15 17.53 8.54
N VAL A 281 -7.97 18.06 9.76
CA VAL A 281 -8.25 19.48 10.05
C VAL A 281 -7.09 20.42 9.73
N SER A 282 -5.96 19.90 9.23
CA SER A 282 -4.79 20.69 8.88
C SER A 282 -5.00 21.61 7.68
N ASP A 283 -4.35 22.78 7.69
CA ASP A 283 -4.18 23.61 6.49
C ASP A 283 -3.50 22.88 5.33
N ALA A 284 -2.65 21.89 5.61
CA ALA A 284 -2.03 21.07 4.57
C ALA A 284 -3.09 20.27 3.79
N MET A 285 -4.07 19.69 4.49
CA MET A 285 -5.19 18.99 3.87
C MET A 285 -6.15 19.94 3.15
N ARG A 286 -6.44 21.13 3.73
CA ARG A 286 -7.26 22.14 3.05
C ARG A 286 -6.69 22.55 1.68
N LYS A 287 -5.37 22.55 1.51
CA LYS A 287 -4.72 22.84 0.23
C LYS A 287 -4.85 21.71 -0.79
N LEU A 288 -5.13 20.47 -0.35
CA LEU A 288 -5.26 19.32 -1.23
C LEU A 288 -6.70 19.07 -1.69
N SER A 289 -7.70 19.44 -0.90
CA SER A 289 -9.12 19.30 -1.22
C SER A 289 -9.62 20.50 -2.04
N ALA A 290 -10.36 20.27 -3.13
CA ALA A 290 -10.84 21.34 -4.01
C ALA A 290 -12.16 22.00 -3.56
N GLY A 291 -12.51 21.94 -2.28
CA GLY A 291 -13.73 22.52 -1.71
C GLY A 291 -13.79 22.34 -0.20
N ASP A 292 -14.77 22.97 0.46
CA ASP A 292 -15.00 22.86 1.90
C ASP A 292 -15.02 21.38 2.29
N ALA A 293 -13.95 20.92 2.93
CA ALA A 293 -13.75 19.56 3.45
C ALA A 293 -14.64 19.29 4.68
N SER A 294 -15.83 19.88 4.70
CA SER A 294 -16.79 19.89 5.78
C SER A 294 -18.08 19.28 5.25
N GLU A 295 -18.13 17.95 5.16
CA GLU A 295 -19.30 17.16 5.61
C GLU A 295 -19.22 15.67 5.31
N THR A 296 -18.20 15.17 4.60
CA THR A 296 -18.14 13.74 4.31
C THR A 296 -16.75 13.17 4.56
N LEU A 297 -16.73 12.10 5.36
CA LEU A 297 -15.67 11.07 5.47
C LEU A 297 -14.70 11.16 6.67
N ALA A 298 -15.19 10.72 7.83
CA ALA A 298 -14.37 9.98 8.81
C ALA A 298 -14.74 8.49 8.90
N ASN A 299 -15.92 8.09 8.39
CA ASN A 299 -16.47 6.74 8.62
C ASN A 299 -15.97 5.66 7.65
N ALA A 300 -15.39 6.01 6.50
CA ALA A 300 -15.00 5.04 5.46
C ALA A 300 -13.49 4.72 5.38
N GLY A 301 -12.64 5.32 6.21
CA GLY A 301 -11.20 5.05 6.20
C GLY A 301 -10.42 5.73 5.06
N ASN A 302 -11.08 6.56 4.26
CA ASN A 302 -10.51 7.31 3.15
C ASN A 302 -11.20 8.66 2.92
N VAL A 303 -10.55 9.57 2.19
CA VAL A 303 -11.00 10.93 1.85
C VAL A 303 -10.60 11.24 0.41
N LYS A 304 -11.51 11.83 -0.38
CA LYS A 304 -11.19 12.24 -1.76
C LYS A 304 -10.23 13.44 -1.76
N VAL A 305 -9.29 13.44 -2.70
CA VAL A 305 -8.34 14.52 -2.93
C VAL A 305 -8.26 14.82 -4.42
N ASP A 306 -8.43 16.07 -4.83
CA ASP A 306 -8.54 16.39 -6.27
C ASP A 306 -7.21 16.91 -6.86
N SER A 307 -6.29 17.37 -6.01
CA SER A 307 -5.16 18.19 -6.44
C SER A 307 -3.88 17.43 -6.80
N LEU A 308 -3.79 16.12 -6.55
CA LEU A 308 -2.55 15.38 -6.85
C LEU A 308 -2.40 15.09 -8.34
N GLY A 309 -3.47 14.75 -9.06
CA GLY A 309 -3.48 14.55 -10.51
C GLY A 309 -3.24 13.10 -10.96
N THR A 310 -3.01 12.95 -12.28
CA THR A 310 -2.86 11.66 -12.97
C THR A 310 -1.47 11.54 -13.59
N TYR A 311 -0.88 10.35 -13.49
CA TYR A 311 0.51 10.09 -13.88
C TYR A 311 0.62 8.84 -14.75
N ASP A 312 1.40 8.92 -15.84
CA ASP A 312 1.63 7.78 -16.74
C ASP A 312 2.76 6.89 -16.22
N VAL A 313 2.46 5.62 -15.94
CA VAL A 313 3.44 4.61 -15.52
C VAL A 313 3.65 3.60 -16.64
N ARG A 314 4.89 3.50 -17.13
CA ARG A 314 5.26 2.73 -18.33
C ARG A 314 6.00 1.43 -18.03
N GLU A 315 6.33 1.19 -16.77
CA GLU A 315 7.17 0.06 -16.37
C GLU A 315 6.75 -0.52 -15.02
N VAL A 316 7.13 -1.78 -14.81
CA VAL A 316 6.99 -2.49 -13.54
C VAL A 316 8.40 -2.88 -13.10
N GLN A 317 8.72 -2.59 -11.85
CA GLN A 317 10.09 -2.75 -11.35
C GLN A 317 10.14 -3.74 -10.18
N LEU A 318 11.24 -4.49 -10.10
CA LEU A 318 11.56 -5.35 -8.96
C LEU A 318 12.59 -4.64 -8.07
N TRP A 319 12.17 -4.28 -6.86
CA TRP A 319 12.98 -3.49 -5.91
C TRP A 319 13.44 -4.32 -4.72
N VAL A 320 14.64 -4.01 -4.23
CA VAL A 320 15.19 -4.61 -3.00
C VAL A 320 14.68 -3.82 -1.79
N MET A 321 14.04 -4.48 -0.83
CA MET A 321 13.53 -3.84 0.39
C MET A 321 14.66 -3.23 1.23
N GLY A 322 14.43 -2.02 1.74
CA GLY A 322 15.40 -1.32 2.58
C GLY A 322 16.67 -0.84 1.85
N SER A 323 16.74 -1.00 0.53
CA SER A 323 17.84 -0.46 -0.27
C SER A 323 17.71 1.05 -0.48
N HIS A 324 18.86 1.69 -0.73
CA HIS A 324 19.01 3.13 -0.96
C HIS A 324 19.99 3.35 -2.13
N GLY A 325 19.51 3.95 -3.21
CA GLY A 325 20.30 4.42 -4.34
C GLY A 325 20.98 5.78 -4.05
N PRO A 326 21.73 6.33 -5.02
CA PRO A 326 22.43 7.61 -4.86
C PRO A 326 21.52 8.77 -4.45
N ASP A 327 20.28 8.79 -4.95
CA ASP A 327 19.28 9.81 -4.61
C ASP A 327 18.25 9.30 -3.59
N ASN A 328 18.59 8.29 -2.77
CA ASN A 328 17.70 7.70 -1.77
C ASN A 328 16.47 6.93 -2.32
N GLU A 329 16.40 6.69 -3.62
CA GLU A 329 15.44 5.78 -4.26
C GLU A 329 15.71 4.31 -3.87
N TYR A 330 14.77 3.42 -4.19
CA TYR A 330 15.04 1.98 -4.06
C TYR A 330 16.02 1.53 -5.13
N ARG A 331 16.98 0.68 -4.77
CA ARG A 331 17.86 0.05 -5.75
C ARG A 331 17.06 -0.94 -6.57
N LEU A 332 17.19 -0.78 -7.88
CA LEU A 332 16.58 -1.64 -8.86
C LEU A 332 17.47 -2.85 -9.15
N LYS A 333 16.87 -4.04 -9.20
CA LYS A 333 17.50 -5.22 -9.79
C LYS A 333 17.04 -5.30 -11.24
N PHE A 334 17.86 -4.80 -12.17
CA PHE A 334 17.59 -4.88 -13.60
C PHE A 334 17.94 -6.28 -14.11
N LEU A 335 17.12 -6.82 -15.02
CA LEU A 335 17.67 -7.41 -16.24
C LEU A 335 17.96 -6.21 -17.15
N ASN A 336 19.24 -5.97 -17.45
CA ASN A 336 19.63 -4.92 -18.37
C ASN A 336 19.18 -5.34 -19.79
N TYR A 337 17.96 -4.95 -20.21
CA TYR A 337 17.45 -5.29 -21.55
C TYR A 337 18.09 -4.43 -22.67
N ALA A 338 18.95 -3.47 -22.34
CA ALA A 338 19.59 -2.58 -23.31
C ALA A 338 21.06 -2.93 -23.64
N GLU A 339 21.72 -3.82 -22.90
CA GLU A 339 23.14 -4.19 -23.17
C GLU A 339 23.31 -5.45 -24.04
N ARG A 340 22.46 -5.61 -25.07
CA ARG A 340 22.71 -6.62 -26.13
C ARG A 340 22.53 -6.14 -27.57
N PHE A 341 22.38 -4.84 -27.82
CA PHE A 341 22.30 -4.30 -29.19
C PHE A 341 23.19 -3.07 -29.46
N ALA A 342 24.34 -2.97 -28.78
CA ALA A 342 25.38 -1.97 -29.11
C ALA A 342 26.77 -2.61 -29.31
N GLY A 343 26.82 -3.81 -29.90
CA GLY A 343 28.09 -4.53 -30.10
C GLY A 343 28.07 -5.57 -31.23
N ALA A 344 27.27 -5.35 -32.27
CA ALA A 344 27.35 -6.10 -33.52
C ALA A 344 27.09 -5.15 -34.69
N SER A 345 28.10 -4.35 -34.99
CA SER A 345 28.27 -3.66 -36.26
C SER A 345 29.76 -3.41 -36.47
#